data_AF-A0A1C1CRL9-F1
#
_entry.id   AF-A0A1C1CRL9-F1
#
_cell.length_a   1.000
_cell.length_b   1.000
_cell.length_c   1.000
_cell.angle_alpha   90.00
_cell.angle_beta   90.00
_cell.angle_gamma   90.00
#
_symmetry.space_group_name_H-M   'P 1'
#
loop_
_entity.id
_entity.type
_entity.pdbx_description
1 polymer ?
#
loop_
_entity_poly.entity_id
_entity_poly.type
_entity_poly.pdbx_seq_one_letter_code
_entity_poly.pdbx_strand_id
1 'polypeptide(L)'
;MGCDFWSLFTPPSPFRKSTRSHHQSITSIAEANGSAPQADSSLLSHAFRTAADEIEKLPNLPAIAGGDRILAEIQQMRNETREQLARLDERITASHQSLLTALRISDVNNAARVNNTYLSGPSDRLSPFLHPLTGAVIPTFPTTPAEIGRMPEHDLDAILQQLGLQDALAAPTLAMRKTQLRVHIGLRSQLEKSA
;
A
#
# COMPACT_ATOMS: atom_id res chain seq x y z
N MET A 1 -21.15 -20.72 -15.33
CA MET A 1 -19.93 -20.60 -16.16
C MET A 1 -18.95 -19.76 -15.37
N GLY A 2 -18.04 -20.42 -14.66
CA GLY A 2 -16.97 -19.80 -13.90
C GLY A 2 -15.67 -20.48 -14.28
N CYS A 3 -14.59 -19.71 -14.38
CA CYS A 3 -13.23 -20.20 -14.46
C CYS A 3 -12.33 -19.22 -13.70
N ASP A 4 -11.86 -19.67 -12.54
CA ASP A 4 -10.72 -19.13 -11.82
C ASP A 4 -9.42 -19.44 -12.57
N PHE A 5 -8.41 -18.56 -12.48
CA PHE A 5 -7.04 -18.93 -12.78
C PHE A 5 -6.04 -18.10 -11.94
N TRP A 6 -5.65 -18.65 -10.80
CA TRP A 6 -4.49 -18.25 -10.03
C TRP A 6 -3.26 -19.04 -10.51
N SER A 7 -2.16 -18.35 -10.84
CA SER A 7 -0.79 -18.88 -10.66
C SER A 7 0.24 -17.85 -11.13
N LEU A 8 1.12 -17.41 -10.23
CA LEU A 8 2.57 -17.24 -10.45
C LEU A 8 3.21 -16.54 -9.22
N PHE A 9 3.65 -17.34 -8.26
CA PHE A 9 4.66 -16.96 -7.27
C PHE A 9 5.63 -18.13 -7.13
N THR A 10 6.90 -17.91 -7.47
CA THR A 10 8.00 -18.85 -7.23
C THR A 10 9.02 -18.19 -6.30
N PRO A 11 9.40 -18.80 -5.16
CA PRO A 11 10.53 -18.33 -4.35
C PRO A 11 11.85 -19.05 -4.74
N PRO A 12 13.03 -18.46 -4.45
CA PRO A 12 14.32 -19.00 -4.88
C PRO A 12 14.95 -20.00 -3.88
N SER A 13 15.81 -20.86 -4.43
CA SER A 13 16.50 -22.02 -3.83
C SER A 13 17.55 -21.71 -2.74
N PRO A 14 17.89 -22.67 -1.85
CA PRO A 14 18.98 -22.49 -0.89
C PRO A 14 20.24 -23.34 -1.18
N PHE A 15 21.35 -22.95 -0.51
CA PHE A 15 22.57 -23.72 -0.18
C PHE A 15 23.76 -23.83 -1.18
N ARG A 16 24.89 -23.25 -0.78
CA ARG A 16 26.25 -23.77 -1.05
C ARG A 16 27.22 -23.30 0.05
N LYS A 17 27.72 -24.23 0.89
CA LYS A 17 28.89 -24.00 1.75
C LYS A 17 30.04 -24.90 1.30
N SER A 18 31.20 -24.27 1.21
CA SER A 18 32.45 -24.74 0.63
C SER A 18 33.27 -25.56 1.63
N THR A 19 33.79 -26.70 1.17
CA THR A 19 34.80 -27.54 1.82
C THR A 19 36.21 -27.01 1.57
N ARG A 20 37.05 -26.87 2.60
CA ARG A 20 38.51 -26.85 2.40
C ARG A 20 39.25 -27.58 3.53
N SER A 21 40.05 -28.52 3.07
CA SER A 21 40.92 -29.47 3.76
C SER A 21 42.07 -28.80 4.52
N HIS A 22 42.44 -29.36 5.67
CA HIS A 22 43.81 -29.37 6.18
C HIS A 22 44.12 -30.76 6.77
N HIS A 23 44.95 -31.49 6.03
CA HIS A 23 45.75 -32.62 6.49
C HIS A 23 46.72 -32.17 7.58
N GLN A 24 46.83 -32.91 8.68
CA GLN A 24 48.13 -33.21 9.29
C GLN A 24 48.06 -34.44 10.21
N SER A 25 49.09 -35.26 10.06
CA SER A 25 49.31 -36.61 10.57
C SER A 25 49.33 -36.70 12.10
N ILE A 26 48.63 -37.70 12.66
CA ILE A 26 49.10 -38.42 13.85
C ILE A 26 48.88 -39.92 13.63
N THR A 27 50.00 -40.61 13.49
CA THR A 27 50.23 -42.05 13.50
C THR A 27 49.90 -42.67 14.85
N SER A 28 49.60 -43.97 14.84
CA SER A 28 49.72 -44.89 15.98
C SER A 28 48.67 -44.75 17.09
N ILE A 29 47.59 -45.55 17.07
CA ILE A 29 47.35 -46.69 18.00
C ILE A 29 46.20 -47.54 17.42
N ALA A 30 46.54 -48.65 16.75
CA ALA A 30 45.69 -49.83 16.72
C ALA A 30 45.86 -50.56 18.05
N GLU A 31 44.85 -51.33 18.48
CA GLU A 31 44.78 -52.13 19.72
C GLU A 31 44.18 -51.44 20.95
N ALA A 32 42.84 -51.52 21.07
CA ALA A 32 42.15 -51.93 22.31
C ALA A 32 40.63 -52.01 22.03
N ASN A 33 40.19 -53.08 21.36
CA ASN A 33 38.78 -53.51 21.33
C ASN A 33 38.36 -54.08 22.70
N GLY A 34 38.39 -53.25 23.73
CA GLY A 34 37.78 -53.53 25.02
C GLY A 34 36.39 -52.92 25.04
N SER A 35 35.36 -53.77 24.94
CA SER A 35 33.95 -53.40 25.03
C SER A 35 33.73 -52.42 26.19
N ALA A 36 33.62 -51.12 25.88
CA ALA A 36 33.20 -50.13 26.87
C ALA A 36 31.83 -50.58 27.39
N PRO A 37 31.54 -50.46 28.70
CA PRO A 37 30.24 -50.82 29.23
C PRO A 37 29.15 -50.12 28.41
N GLN A 38 28.39 -50.91 27.65
CA GLN A 38 27.30 -50.40 26.84
C GLN A 38 26.33 -49.70 27.79
N ALA A 39 25.96 -48.46 27.46
CA ALA A 39 24.99 -47.72 28.25
C ALA A 39 23.72 -48.58 28.40
N ASP A 40 23.33 -48.83 29.64
CA ASP A 40 22.16 -49.62 29.95
C ASP A 40 20.90 -48.82 29.59
N SER A 41 20.40 -49.04 28.37
CA SER A 41 19.19 -48.38 27.87
C SER A 41 17.96 -48.74 28.70
N SER A 42 17.98 -49.86 29.44
CA SER A 42 16.92 -50.23 30.36
C SER A 42 16.97 -49.37 31.63
N LEU A 43 18.16 -49.10 32.16
CA LEU A 43 18.36 -48.17 33.28
C LEU A 43 17.96 -46.75 32.87
N LEU A 44 18.33 -46.31 31.67
CA LEU A 44 17.91 -45.02 31.13
C LEU A 44 16.38 -44.93 31.00
N SER A 45 15.75 -45.97 30.44
CA SER A 45 14.28 -46.03 30.28
C SER A 45 13.56 -46.04 31.63
N HIS A 46 14.11 -46.76 32.63
CA HIS A 46 13.60 -46.76 33.99
C HIS A 46 13.74 -45.37 34.63
N ALA A 47 14.90 -44.73 34.50
CA ALA A 47 15.14 -43.38 35.02
C ALA A 47 14.16 -42.36 34.41
N PHE A 48 13.87 -42.45 33.11
CA PHE A 48 12.87 -41.60 32.47
C PHE A 48 11.45 -41.88 32.97
N ARG A 49 11.07 -43.14 33.19
CA ARG A 49 9.76 -43.47 33.78
C ARG A 49 9.65 -42.96 35.21
N THR A 50 10.64 -43.20 36.05
CA THR A 50 10.65 -42.69 37.43
C THR A 50 10.59 -41.17 37.46
N ALA A 51 11.35 -40.48 36.61
CA ALA A 51 11.27 -39.04 36.50
C ALA A 51 9.88 -38.56 36.06
N ALA A 52 9.26 -39.24 35.09
CA ALA A 52 7.90 -38.94 34.66
C ALA A 52 6.88 -39.15 35.79
N ASP A 53 6.97 -40.26 36.51
CA ASP A 53 6.10 -40.57 37.66
C ASP A 53 6.27 -39.53 38.79
N GLU A 54 7.51 -39.07 39.06
CA GLU A 54 7.77 -38.00 40.05
C GLU A 54 7.26 -36.64 39.57
N ILE A 55 7.33 -36.33 38.27
CA ILE A 55 6.74 -35.12 37.70
C ILE A 55 5.22 -35.15 37.82
N GLU A 56 4.58 -36.31 37.63
CA GLU A 56 3.13 -36.48 37.76
C GLU A 56 2.64 -36.28 39.20
N LYS A 57 3.50 -36.54 40.20
CA LYS A 57 3.23 -36.27 41.63
C LYS A 57 3.27 -34.79 42.01
N LEU A 58 3.65 -33.90 41.10
CA LEU A 58 3.63 -32.46 41.32
C LEU A 58 2.44 -31.85 40.55
N PRO A 59 1.19 -32.07 41.01
CA PRO A 59 0.05 -31.36 40.46
C PRO A 59 0.32 -29.88 40.76
N ASN A 60 0.46 -29.07 39.71
CA ASN A 60 0.80 -27.64 39.76
C ASN A 60 2.30 -27.30 39.82
N LEU A 61 3.17 -27.95 39.02
CA LEU A 61 4.45 -27.32 38.69
C LEU A 61 4.20 -25.95 38.04
N PRO A 62 4.51 -24.83 38.72
CA PRO A 62 4.23 -23.48 38.19
C PRO A 62 4.96 -23.22 36.87
N ALA A 63 6.07 -23.95 36.64
CA ALA A 63 6.87 -23.89 35.43
C ALA A 63 6.13 -24.40 34.17
N ILE A 64 5.28 -25.43 34.30
CA ILE A 64 4.50 -25.98 33.16
C ILE A 64 3.26 -25.10 32.93
N ALA A 65 2.56 -24.71 34.00
CA ALA A 65 1.42 -23.79 33.92
C ALA A 65 1.82 -22.40 33.36
N GLY A 66 3.04 -21.94 33.64
CA GLY A 66 3.60 -20.72 33.04
C GLY A 66 3.82 -20.85 31.54
N GLY A 67 4.28 -22.02 31.06
CA GLY A 67 4.47 -22.30 29.63
C GLY A 67 3.18 -22.21 28.82
N ASP A 68 2.10 -22.81 29.33
CA ASP A 68 0.77 -22.75 28.69
C ASP A 68 0.26 -21.31 28.58
N ARG A 69 0.48 -20.50 29.62
CA ARG A 69 0.12 -19.08 29.60
C ARG A 69 0.91 -18.29 28.56
N ILE A 70 2.25 -18.44 28.47
CA ILE A 70 3.00 -17.69 27.46
C ILE A 70 2.64 -18.16 26.05
N LEU A 71 2.34 -19.46 25.85
CA LEU A 71 1.89 -19.97 24.57
C LEU A 71 0.55 -19.37 24.17
N ALA A 72 -0.39 -19.24 25.11
CA ALA A 72 -1.67 -18.57 24.89
C ALA A 72 -1.48 -17.08 24.56
N GLU A 73 -0.62 -16.35 25.29
CA GLU A 73 -0.32 -14.94 25.01
C GLU A 73 0.38 -14.76 23.65
N ILE A 74 1.30 -15.65 23.26
CA ILE A 74 1.95 -15.65 21.94
C ILE A 74 0.94 -15.95 20.83
N GLN A 75 0.01 -16.89 21.05
CA GLN A 75 -1.06 -17.18 20.10
C GLN A 75 -2.00 -15.99 19.93
N GLN A 76 -2.37 -15.33 21.02
CA GLN A 76 -3.18 -14.11 20.99
C GLN A 76 -2.45 -12.99 20.23
N MET A 77 -1.21 -12.69 20.59
CA MET A 77 -0.39 -11.67 19.91
C MET A 77 -0.23 -11.97 18.41
N ARG A 78 -0.05 -13.24 18.05
CA ARG A 78 0.02 -13.66 16.64
C ARG A 78 -1.30 -13.38 15.91
N ASN A 79 -2.44 -13.60 16.54
CA ASN A 79 -3.75 -13.33 15.95
C ASN A 79 -3.97 -11.82 15.79
N GLU A 80 -3.69 -11.03 16.83
CA GLU A 80 -3.78 -9.56 16.78
C GLU A 80 -2.86 -8.97 15.70
N THR A 81 -1.62 -9.46 15.60
CA THR A 81 -0.66 -9.01 14.58
C THR A 81 -1.15 -9.35 13.17
N ARG A 82 -1.73 -10.53 12.97
CA ARG A 82 -2.31 -10.92 11.67
C ARG A 82 -3.47 -10.01 11.28
N GLU A 83 -4.35 -9.69 12.21
CA GLU A 83 -5.46 -8.75 11.96
C GLU A 83 -4.97 -7.35 11.63
N GLN A 84 -3.96 -6.85 12.36
CA GLN A 84 -3.36 -5.54 12.08
C GLN A 84 -2.70 -5.49 10.70
N LEU A 85 -1.96 -6.54 10.33
CA LEU A 85 -1.32 -6.65 9.02
C LEU A 85 -2.36 -6.71 7.90
N ALA A 86 -3.45 -7.45 8.07
CA ALA A 86 -4.55 -7.50 7.09
C ALA A 86 -5.19 -6.11 6.89
N ARG A 87 -5.51 -5.40 7.98
CA ARG A 87 -6.06 -4.03 7.91
C ARG A 87 -5.09 -3.04 7.26
N LEU A 88 -3.78 -3.20 7.51
CA LEU A 88 -2.76 -2.36 6.89
C LEU A 88 -2.68 -2.62 5.38
N ASP A 89 -2.69 -3.88 4.95
CA ASP A 89 -2.67 -4.27 3.55
C ASP A 89 -3.88 -3.72 2.77
N GLU A 90 -5.08 -3.83 3.36
CA GLU A 90 -6.31 -3.23 2.83
C GLU A 90 -6.17 -1.71 2.66
N ARG A 91 -5.63 -1.01 3.68
CA ARG A 91 -5.41 0.44 3.64
C ARG A 91 -4.38 0.83 2.58
N ILE A 92 -3.30 0.08 2.44
CA ILE A 92 -2.26 0.32 1.42
C ILE A 92 -2.86 0.15 0.03
N THR A 93 -3.60 -0.93 -0.20
CA THR A 93 -4.26 -1.21 -1.48
C THR A 93 -5.26 -0.11 -1.84
N ALA A 94 -6.10 0.30 -0.88
CA ALA A 94 -7.06 1.39 -1.07
C ALA A 94 -6.35 2.74 -1.39
N SER A 95 -5.29 3.06 -0.66
CA SER A 95 -4.50 4.28 -0.90
C SER A 95 -3.82 4.26 -2.26
N HIS A 96 -3.27 3.12 -2.67
CA HIS A 96 -2.63 2.95 -3.97
C HIS A 96 -3.64 3.13 -5.10
N GLN A 97 -4.83 2.52 -5.00
CA GLN A 97 -5.89 2.67 -5.98
C GLN A 97 -6.41 4.12 -6.07
N SER A 98 -6.54 4.80 -4.92
CA SER A 98 -6.92 6.22 -4.88
C SER A 98 -5.88 7.10 -5.57
N LEU A 99 -4.58 6.83 -5.37
CA LEU A 99 -3.50 7.58 -6.00
C LEU A 99 -3.48 7.38 -7.52
N LEU A 100 -3.60 6.13 -7.99
CA LEU A 100 -3.67 5.85 -9.43
C LEU A 100 -4.86 6.54 -10.09
N THR A 101 -6.00 6.59 -9.39
CA THR A 101 -7.19 7.30 -9.86
C THR A 101 -6.94 8.80 -9.96
N ALA A 102 -6.37 9.41 -8.91
CA ALA A 102 -6.03 10.84 -8.90
C ALA A 102 -5.01 11.21 -10.00
N LEU A 103 -3.99 10.37 -10.22
CA LEU A 103 -3.01 10.55 -11.30
C LEU A 103 -3.68 10.51 -12.67
N ARG A 104 -4.53 9.52 -12.93
CA ARG A 104 -5.28 9.42 -14.19
C ARG A 104 -6.17 10.65 -14.43
N ILE A 105 -6.88 11.13 -13.40
CA ILE A 105 -7.73 12.33 -13.50
C ILE A 105 -6.87 13.56 -13.79
N SER A 106 -5.74 13.70 -13.10
CA SER A 106 -4.76 14.76 -13.34
C SER A 106 -4.29 14.73 -14.79
N ASP A 107 -3.93 13.56 -15.35
CA ASP A 107 -3.50 13.44 -16.74
C ASP A 107 -4.59 13.84 -17.74
N VAL A 108 -5.84 13.45 -17.48
CA VAL A 108 -6.99 13.87 -18.31
C VAL A 108 -7.16 15.39 -18.27
N ASN A 109 -7.13 15.99 -17.08
CA ASN A 109 -7.25 17.45 -16.92
C ASN A 109 -6.05 18.19 -17.52
N ASN A 110 -4.85 17.62 -17.46
CA ASN A 110 -3.65 18.15 -18.09
C ASN A 110 -3.77 18.13 -19.61
N ALA A 111 -4.24 17.02 -20.20
CA ALA A 111 -4.50 16.93 -21.63
C ALA A 111 -5.59 17.94 -22.06
N ALA A 112 -6.68 18.06 -21.29
CA ALA A 112 -7.73 19.05 -21.54
C ALA A 112 -7.17 20.48 -21.51
N ARG A 113 -6.33 20.81 -20.52
CA ARG A 113 -5.65 22.11 -20.41
C ARG A 113 -4.78 22.42 -21.63
N VAL A 114 -3.97 21.45 -22.06
CA VAL A 114 -3.11 21.59 -23.24
C VAL A 114 -3.95 21.80 -24.49
N ASN A 115 -5.00 21.00 -24.70
CA ASN A 115 -5.92 21.17 -25.83
C ASN A 115 -6.56 22.56 -25.84
N ASN A 116 -7.02 23.02 -24.68
CA ASN A 116 -7.66 24.34 -24.53
C ASN A 116 -6.70 25.50 -24.85
N THR A 117 -5.39 25.31 -24.68
CA THR A 117 -4.36 26.32 -24.99
C THR A 117 -4.28 26.68 -26.47
N TYR A 118 -4.72 25.77 -27.35
CA TYR A 118 -4.74 25.99 -28.79
C TYR A 118 -6.02 26.66 -29.30
N LEU A 119 -7.03 26.83 -28.44
CA LEU A 119 -8.28 27.49 -28.82
C LEU A 119 -8.08 29.00 -28.96
N SER A 120 -8.62 29.58 -30.03
CA SER A 120 -8.42 30.98 -30.41
C SER A 120 -9.73 31.76 -30.51
N GLY A 121 -10.83 31.06 -30.83
CA GLY A 121 -12.16 31.62 -31.03
C GLY A 121 -13.03 31.61 -29.77
N PRO A 122 -13.98 32.56 -29.65
CA PRO A 122 -14.95 32.58 -28.55
C PRO A 122 -15.93 31.39 -28.59
N SER A 123 -16.14 30.81 -29.78
CA SER A 123 -17.07 29.69 -30.03
C SER A 123 -16.36 28.34 -30.17
N ASP A 124 -15.04 28.30 -29.96
CA ASP A 124 -14.29 27.05 -30.00
C ASP A 124 -14.75 26.14 -28.86
N ARG A 125 -14.80 24.82 -29.12
CA ARG A 125 -15.25 23.86 -28.10
C ARG A 125 -14.14 23.60 -27.08
N LEU A 126 -14.46 23.80 -25.81
CA LEU A 126 -13.57 23.45 -24.70
C LEU A 126 -13.53 21.94 -24.48
N SER A 127 -12.34 21.44 -24.19
CA SER A 127 -12.18 20.13 -23.55
C SER A 127 -12.64 20.25 -22.10
N PRO A 128 -13.60 19.42 -21.65
CA PRO A 128 -14.14 19.50 -20.30
C PRO A 128 -13.10 19.03 -19.27
N PHE A 129 -13.22 19.55 -18.05
CA PHE A 129 -12.45 19.07 -16.90
C PHE A 129 -13.29 18.11 -16.06
N LEU A 130 -12.60 17.17 -15.41
CA LEU A 130 -13.15 16.29 -14.40
C LEU A 130 -12.83 16.80 -13.00
N HIS A 131 -13.67 16.47 -12.04
CA HIS A 131 -13.45 16.76 -10.64
C HIS A 131 -12.16 16.05 -10.14
N PRO A 132 -11.15 16.76 -9.62
CA PRO A 132 -9.82 16.20 -9.33
C PRO A 132 -9.82 14.99 -8.37
N LEU A 133 -10.75 14.98 -7.40
CA LEU A 133 -10.84 13.93 -6.38
C LEU A 133 -11.72 12.73 -6.77
N THR A 134 -12.80 12.96 -7.53
CA THR A 134 -13.82 11.93 -7.78
C THR A 134 -13.82 11.43 -9.21
N GLY A 135 -13.22 12.19 -10.14
CA GLY A 135 -13.25 11.91 -11.58
C GLY A 135 -14.62 12.13 -12.22
N ALA A 136 -15.60 12.65 -11.47
CA ALA A 136 -16.92 12.95 -12.00
C ALA A 136 -16.87 14.15 -12.97
N VAL A 137 -17.83 14.20 -13.88
CA VAL A 137 -18.04 15.38 -14.74
C VAL A 137 -18.47 16.55 -13.87
N ILE A 138 -17.86 17.71 -14.07
CA ILE A 138 -18.23 18.96 -13.39
C ILE A 138 -19.54 19.47 -14.02
N PRO A 139 -20.66 19.54 -13.28
CA PRO A 139 -21.89 20.11 -13.79
C PRO A 139 -21.68 21.56 -14.22
N THR A 140 -22.43 22.01 -15.23
CA THR A 140 -22.39 23.40 -15.75
C THR A 140 -21.03 23.86 -16.27
N PHE A 141 -20.06 22.96 -16.47
CA PHE A 141 -18.77 23.32 -17.04
C PHE A 141 -18.97 23.95 -18.44
N PRO A 142 -18.33 25.09 -18.73
CA PRO A 142 -18.56 25.82 -19.97
C PRO A 142 -18.09 25.00 -21.17
N THR A 143 -18.91 24.98 -22.22
CA THR A 143 -18.60 24.30 -23.48
C THR A 143 -17.78 25.18 -24.43
N THR A 144 -17.79 26.50 -24.22
CA THR A 144 -17.05 27.47 -25.04
C THR A 144 -16.37 28.56 -24.19
N PRO A 145 -15.26 29.18 -24.67
CA PRO A 145 -14.63 30.31 -23.98
C PRO A 145 -15.55 31.52 -23.75
N ALA A 146 -16.55 31.73 -24.63
CA ALA A 146 -17.52 32.82 -24.49
C ALA A 146 -18.49 32.61 -23.33
N GLU A 147 -18.86 31.37 -23.04
CA GLU A 147 -19.75 31.03 -21.92
C GLU A 147 -19.15 31.46 -20.59
N ILE A 148 -17.83 31.36 -20.41
CA ILE A 148 -17.13 31.85 -19.21
C ILE A 148 -17.39 33.35 -19.00
N GLY A 149 -17.41 34.13 -20.08
CA GLY A 149 -17.69 35.56 -20.02
C GLY A 149 -19.11 35.86 -19.52
N ARG A 150 -20.08 35.04 -19.89
CA ARG A 150 -21.52 35.20 -19.55
C ARG A 150 -21.96 34.45 -18.30
N MET A 151 -21.10 33.62 -17.73
CA MET A 151 -21.38 32.78 -16.58
C MET A 151 -21.81 33.63 -15.36
N PRO A 152 -22.91 33.26 -14.68
CA PRO A 152 -23.31 33.90 -13.44
C PRO A 152 -22.33 33.53 -12.31
N GLU A 153 -22.27 34.38 -11.28
CA GLU A 153 -21.33 34.25 -10.17
C GLU A 153 -21.46 32.90 -9.43
N HIS A 154 -22.69 32.46 -9.16
CA HIS A 154 -22.98 31.19 -8.51
C HIS A 154 -22.37 29.98 -9.23
N ASP A 155 -22.53 29.91 -10.56
CA ASP A 155 -22.04 28.77 -11.35
C ASP A 155 -20.52 28.77 -11.45
N LEU A 156 -19.92 29.96 -11.56
CA LEU A 156 -18.47 30.13 -11.54
C LEU A 156 -17.88 29.65 -10.22
N ASP A 157 -18.48 30.06 -9.10
CA ASP A 157 -18.00 29.70 -7.77
C ASP A 157 -18.14 28.19 -7.53
N ALA A 158 -19.23 27.58 -7.99
CA ALA A 158 -19.42 26.13 -7.96
C ALA A 158 -18.34 25.39 -8.76
N ILE A 159 -17.99 25.87 -9.96
CA ILE A 159 -16.93 25.26 -10.78
C ILE A 159 -15.56 25.43 -10.12
N LEU A 160 -15.23 26.62 -9.62
CA LEU A 160 -13.96 26.88 -8.93
C LEU A 160 -13.80 25.98 -7.70
N GLN A 161 -14.85 25.82 -6.91
CA GLN A 161 -14.87 24.92 -5.77
C GLN A 161 -14.65 23.45 -6.19
N GLN A 162 -15.34 22.99 -7.23
CA GLN A 162 -15.19 21.62 -7.74
C GLN A 162 -13.82 21.35 -8.37
N LEU A 163 -13.16 22.38 -8.90
CA LEU A 163 -11.77 22.31 -9.38
C LEU A 163 -10.74 22.41 -8.23
N GLY A 164 -11.17 22.63 -6.99
CA GLY A 164 -10.29 22.81 -5.84
C GLY A 164 -9.55 24.15 -5.82
N LEU A 165 -10.08 25.16 -6.52
CA LEU A 165 -9.47 26.49 -6.67
C LEU A 165 -9.97 27.45 -5.58
N GLN A 166 -9.76 27.09 -4.32
CA GLN A 166 -10.23 27.90 -3.18
C GLN A 166 -9.58 29.28 -3.15
N ASP A 167 -8.32 29.39 -3.58
CA ASP A 167 -7.62 30.68 -3.72
C ASP A 167 -8.26 31.58 -4.80
N ALA A 168 -8.92 30.98 -5.80
CA ALA A 168 -9.63 31.74 -6.81
C ALA A 168 -10.95 32.31 -6.27
N LEU A 169 -11.63 31.57 -5.40
CA LEU A 169 -12.83 32.07 -4.72
C LEU A 169 -12.55 33.30 -3.83
N ALA A 170 -11.32 33.42 -3.31
CA ALA A 170 -10.89 34.57 -2.54
C ALA A 170 -10.67 35.85 -3.38
N ALA A 171 -10.73 35.78 -4.71
CA ALA A 171 -10.54 36.98 -5.53
C ALA A 171 -11.71 37.97 -5.39
N PRO A 172 -11.43 39.27 -5.29
CA PRO A 172 -12.40 40.28 -4.87
C PRO A 172 -13.47 40.60 -5.91
N THR A 173 -13.27 40.23 -7.18
CA THR A 173 -14.19 40.55 -8.27
C THR A 173 -14.51 39.33 -9.12
N LEU A 174 -15.73 39.30 -9.65
CA LEU A 174 -16.16 38.27 -10.61
C LEU A 174 -15.23 38.18 -11.83
N ALA A 175 -14.72 39.32 -12.30
CA ALA A 175 -13.79 39.38 -13.44
C ALA A 175 -12.45 38.67 -13.14
N MET A 176 -11.91 38.81 -11.92
CA MET A 176 -10.71 38.10 -11.50
C MET A 176 -10.95 36.60 -11.38
N ARG A 177 -12.08 36.18 -10.79
CA ARG A 177 -12.47 34.77 -10.70
C ARG A 177 -12.60 34.12 -12.08
N LYS A 178 -13.23 34.83 -13.03
CA LYS A 178 -13.32 34.40 -14.44
C LYS A 178 -11.93 34.28 -15.07
N THR A 179 -11.05 35.23 -14.80
CA THR A 179 -9.66 35.21 -15.32
C THR A 179 -8.88 34.03 -14.75
N GLN A 180 -8.99 33.75 -13.46
CA GLN A 180 -8.36 32.60 -12.81
C GLN A 180 -8.87 31.28 -13.37
N LEU A 181 -10.19 31.14 -13.58
CA LEU A 181 -10.75 29.97 -14.26
C LEU A 181 -10.13 29.82 -15.66
N ARG A 182 -10.11 30.88 -16.47
CA ARG A 182 -9.55 30.86 -17.82
C ARG A 182 -8.09 30.38 -17.81
N VAL A 183 -7.25 30.95 -16.96
CA VAL A 183 -5.84 30.56 -16.85
C VAL A 183 -5.71 29.11 -16.41
N HIS A 184 -6.49 28.68 -15.42
CA HIS A 184 -6.44 27.31 -14.91
C HIS A 184 -6.80 26.27 -15.99
N ILE A 185 -7.80 26.55 -16.81
CA ILE A 185 -8.24 25.62 -17.87
C ILE A 185 -7.43 25.75 -19.17
N GLY A 186 -6.36 26.57 -19.19
CA GLY A 186 -5.45 26.71 -20.32
C GLY A 186 -5.85 27.77 -21.35
N LEU A 187 -6.81 28.65 -21.07
CA LEU A 187 -7.17 29.73 -21.98
C LEU A 187 -6.30 30.97 -21.77
N ARG A 188 -6.01 31.68 -22.87
CA ARG A 188 -5.38 33.00 -22.80
C ARG A 188 -6.29 34.00 -22.06
N SER A 189 -5.68 34.85 -21.24
CA SER A 189 -6.40 35.91 -20.54
C SER A 189 -6.99 36.88 -21.58
N GLN A 190 -8.25 37.29 -21.41
CA GLN A 190 -8.89 38.24 -22.33
C GLN A 190 -8.38 39.69 -22.17
N LEU A 191 -7.51 39.93 -21.17
CA LEU A 191 -6.90 41.23 -20.92
C LEU A 191 -6.01 41.71 -22.07
N GLU A 192 -5.47 40.81 -22.90
CA GLU A 192 -4.56 41.20 -23.99
C GLU A 192 -5.27 41.74 -25.26
N LYS A 193 -6.60 41.68 -25.37
CA LYS A 193 -7.32 42.13 -26.58
C LYS A 193 -7.82 43.59 -26.53
N SER A 194 -7.46 44.35 -25.51
CA SER A 194 -7.89 45.77 -25.34
C SER A 194 -6.72 46.76 -25.24
N ALA A 195 -5.51 46.39 -25.67
CA ALA A 195 -4.36 47.28 -25.84
C ALA A 195 -3.95 47.29 -27.32
#